data_AF-A0A8D8XGH1-F1
#
_entry.id   AF-A0A8D8XGH1-F1
#
_cell.length_a   1.000
_cell.length_b   1.000
_cell.length_c   1.000
_cell.angle_alpha   90.00
_cell.angle_beta   90.00
_cell.angle_gamma   90.00
#
_symmetry.space_group_name_H-M   'P 1'
#
loop_
_entity.id
_entity.type
_entity.pdbx_description
1 polymer ?
#
loop_
_entity_poly.entity_id
_entity_poly.type
_entity_poly.pdbx_seq_one_letter_code
_entity_poly.pdbx_strand_id
1 'polypeptide(L)'
;PSIGCPGGTVSSRDVRNTRPQEEFKIATWNVKTMSQQGKIHNAFKEMERMSIDILGVGEMRWPDSGDIYIDDYRVIYSGKTDGKHEYGVGIIFNSKMARCVKSVTPVSERILMVQIR
;
A
#
# COMPACT_ATOMS: atom_id res chain seq x y z
N PRO A 1 -1.87 44.46 -43.05
CA PRO A 1 -2.87 43.41 -43.35
C PRO A 1 -2.27 42.01 -43.18
N SER A 2 -2.69 41.32 -42.12
CA SER A 2 -2.38 39.93 -41.81
C SER A 2 -3.11 39.00 -42.78
N ILE A 3 -2.37 38.12 -43.45
CA ILE A 3 -2.95 37.00 -44.22
C ILE A 3 -2.36 35.72 -43.62
N GLY A 4 -3.14 35.10 -42.74
CA GLY A 4 -2.82 33.85 -42.06
C GLY A 4 -2.91 32.65 -42.99
N CYS A 5 -2.18 31.59 -42.62
CA CYS A 5 -2.10 30.34 -43.36
C CYS A 5 -3.38 29.49 -43.20
N PRO A 6 -3.83 28.79 -44.25
CA PRO A 6 -4.95 27.86 -44.20
C PRO A 6 -4.44 26.51 -43.68
N GLY A 7 -4.87 26.12 -42.48
CA GLY A 7 -4.47 24.87 -41.85
C GLY A 7 -5.60 24.27 -41.05
N GLY A 8 -6.74 24.01 -41.69
CA GLY A 8 -7.77 23.17 -41.12
C GLY A 8 -7.27 21.73 -41.03
N THR A 9 -6.78 21.32 -39.86
CA THR A 9 -6.64 19.91 -39.51
C THR A 9 -7.68 19.60 -38.45
N VAL A 10 -8.69 18.83 -38.85
CA VAL A 10 -9.57 18.12 -37.94
C VAL A 10 -8.72 17.17 -37.10
N SER A 11 -8.44 17.55 -35.85
CA SER A 11 -7.95 16.57 -34.87
C SER A 11 -9.16 15.74 -34.45
N SER A 12 -9.35 14.63 -35.14
CA SER A 12 -10.17 13.52 -34.70
C SER A 12 -9.84 13.23 -33.24
N ARG A 13 -10.84 13.36 -32.36
CA ARG A 13 -10.73 12.90 -30.97
C ARG A 13 -10.48 11.40 -31.02
N ASP A 14 -9.22 11.00 -30.88
CA ASP A 14 -8.85 9.65 -30.49
C ASP A 14 -9.47 9.42 -29.11
N VAL A 15 -10.69 8.88 -29.09
CA VAL A 15 -11.25 8.26 -27.89
C VAL A 15 -10.43 7.00 -27.69
N ARG A 16 -9.27 7.15 -27.03
CA ARG A 16 -8.52 6.01 -26.52
C ARG A 16 -9.48 5.28 -25.60
N ASN A 17 -9.92 4.10 -26.03
CA ASN A 17 -10.63 3.13 -25.21
C ASN A 17 -9.65 2.59 -24.15
N THR A 18 -9.23 3.45 -23.21
CA THR A 18 -8.51 3.02 -22.03
C THR A 18 -9.54 2.32 -21.16
N ARG A 19 -9.45 0.99 -21.07
CA ARG A 19 -10.07 0.24 -19.98
C ARG A 19 -9.78 1.01 -18.69
N PRO A 20 -10.77 1.37 -17.87
CA PRO A 20 -10.48 2.04 -16.61
C PRO A 20 -9.46 1.17 -15.86
N GLN A 21 -8.24 1.69 -15.70
CA GLN A 21 -7.28 1.04 -14.83
C GLN A 21 -7.92 1.07 -13.45
N GLU A 22 -8.02 -0.09 -12.79
CA GLU A 22 -8.44 -0.10 -11.40
C GLU A 22 -7.39 0.69 -10.61
N GLU A 23 -7.73 1.92 -10.23
CA GLU A 23 -6.89 2.73 -9.37
C GLU A 23 -6.86 2.09 -7.98
N PHE A 24 -5.66 1.81 -7.47
CA PHE A 24 -5.45 1.38 -6.10
C PHE A 24 -4.76 2.49 -5.32
N LYS A 25 -5.17 2.69 -4.07
CA LYS A 25 -4.60 3.71 -3.18
C LYS A 25 -3.56 3.10 -2.26
N ILE A 26 -2.35 3.64 -2.34
CA ILE A 26 -1.25 3.29 -1.45
C ILE A 26 -0.99 4.46 -0.50
N ALA A 27 -0.81 4.16 0.78
CA ALA A 27 -0.39 5.13 1.77
C ALA A 27 0.76 4.58 2.63
N THR A 28 1.45 5.47 3.33
CA THR A 28 2.43 5.09 4.35
C THR A 28 2.12 5.80 5.67
N TRP A 29 2.32 5.11 6.78
CA TRP A 29 2.14 5.66 8.12
C TRP A 29 3.28 5.23 9.05
N ASN A 30 4.07 6.18 9.53
CA ASN A 30 4.95 5.94 10.67
C ASN A 30 4.14 6.07 11.98
N VAL A 31 3.88 4.94 12.64
CA VAL A 31 3.01 4.88 13.84
C VAL A 31 3.79 5.04 15.15
N LYS A 32 5.12 5.21 15.09
CA LYS A 32 6.10 5.14 16.19
C LYS A 32 6.11 3.83 16.99
N THR A 33 4.97 3.21 17.27
CA THR A 33 4.85 1.85 17.80
C THR A 33 3.45 1.32 17.56
N MET A 34 3.34 0.14 16.94
CA MET A 34 2.09 -0.60 16.81
C MET A 34 1.88 -1.61 17.94
N SER A 35 2.76 -1.64 18.96
CA SER A 35 2.73 -2.62 20.05
C SER A 35 1.61 -2.40 21.08
N GLN A 36 0.91 -1.25 21.05
CA GLN A 36 -0.20 -1.01 21.95
C GLN A 36 -1.48 -1.69 21.42
N GLN A 37 -2.18 -2.37 22.32
CA GLN A 37 -3.45 -3.03 22.02
C GLN A 37 -4.43 -2.04 21.37
N GLY A 38 -5.09 -2.45 20.29
CA GLY A 38 -6.09 -1.63 19.59
C GLY A 38 -5.53 -0.67 18.53
N LYS A 39 -4.22 -0.38 18.48
CA LYS A 39 -3.66 0.52 17.45
C LYS A 39 -3.85 0.02 16.04
N ILE A 40 -3.75 -1.29 15.82
CA ILE A 40 -3.93 -1.86 14.50
C ILE A 40 -5.36 -1.68 13.98
N HIS A 41 -6.37 -1.79 14.86
CA HIS A 41 -7.76 -1.52 14.51
C HIS A 41 -7.99 -0.04 14.16
N ASN A 42 -7.24 0.89 14.75
CA ASN A 42 -7.27 2.29 14.32
C ASN A 42 -6.69 2.45 12.91
N ALA A 43 -5.63 1.72 12.58
CA ALA A 43 -5.10 1.70 11.21
C ALA A 43 -6.13 1.18 10.21
N PHE A 44 -6.86 0.12 10.54
CA PHE A 44 -7.94 -0.41 9.71
C PHE A 44 -9.05 0.62 9.50
N LYS A 45 -9.51 1.30 10.57
CA LYS A 45 -10.51 2.38 10.46
C LYS A 45 -10.05 3.52 9.56
N GLU A 46 -8.78 3.92 9.64
CA GLU A 46 -8.23 4.97 8.77
C GLU A 46 -8.10 4.50 7.32
N MET A 47 -7.74 3.23 7.09
CA MET A 47 -7.74 2.64 5.76
C MET A 47 -9.13 2.66 5.14
N GLU A 48 -10.17 2.31 5.88
CA GLU A 48 -11.57 2.39 5.42
C GLU A 48 -11.97 3.83 5.11
N ARG A 49 -11.72 4.76 6.06
CA ARG A 49 -12.08 6.18 5.93
C ARG A 49 -11.45 6.83 4.70
N MET A 50 -10.21 6.47 4.37
CA MET A 50 -9.46 7.03 3.25
C MET A 50 -9.54 6.17 1.97
N SER A 51 -10.21 5.01 2.05
CA SER A 51 -10.26 3.98 1.00
C SER A 51 -8.87 3.56 0.52
N ILE A 52 -7.95 3.32 1.47
CA ILE A 52 -6.58 2.85 1.20
C ILE A 52 -6.61 1.34 0.98
N ASP A 53 -6.03 0.89 -0.13
CA ASP A 53 -5.91 -0.53 -0.45
C ASP A 53 -4.68 -1.19 0.18
N ILE A 54 -3.58 -0.43 0.23
CA ILE A 54 -2.29 -0.87 0.74
C ILE A 54 -1.72 0.20 1.66
N LEU A 55 -1.48 -0.16 2.92
CA LEU A 55 -0.86 0.72 3.90
C LEU A 55 0.52 0.17 4.29
N GLY A 56 1.57 0.88 3.94
CA GLY A 56 2.91 0.64 4.49
C GLY A 56 3.02 1.24 5.88
N VAL A 57 3.55 0.49 6.84
CA VAL A 57 3.73 0.93 8.23
C VAL A 57 5.21 0.91 8.60
N GLY A 58 5.70 2.06 9.05
CA GLY A 58 7.03 2.19 9.64
C GLY A 58 6.97 2.19 11.17
N GLU A 59 8.05 1.74 11.80
CA GLU A 59 8.16 1.62 13.26
C GLU A 59 7.04 0.78 13.88
N MET A 60 6.79 -0.37 13.27
CA MET A 60 5.79 -1.32 13.74
C MET A 60 6.17 -1.87 15.13
N ARG A 61 7.47 -2.07 15.39
CA ARG A 61 8.06 -2.57 16.65
C ARG A 61 7.47 -3.89 17.16
N TRP A 62 6.86 -4.65 16.26
CA TRP A 62 6.47 -6.03 16.54
C TRP A 62 7.69 -6.94 16.43
N PRO A 63 7.83 -7.92 17.33
CA PRO A 63 8.92 -8.88 17.27
C PRO A 63 8.73 -9.83 16.10
N ASP A 64 9.84 -10.38 15.60
CA ASP A 64 9.90 -11.36 14.52
C ASP A 64 9.33 -10.88 13.18
N SER A 65 9.27 -11.79 12.22
CA SER A 65 8.57 -11.58 10.95
C SER A 65 7.34 -12.49 10.88
N GLY A 66 6.28 -12.01 10.24
CA GLY A 66 5.05 -12.76 10.13
C GLY A 66 4.17 -12.30 8.98
N ASP A 67 3.23 -13.17 8.63
CA ASP A 67 2.18 -12.95 7.64
C ASP A 67 0.90 -13.51 8.24
N ILE A 68 0.05 -12.61 8.71
CA ILE A 68 -1.14 -12.95 9.49
C ILE A 68 -2.36 -12.25 8.93
N TYR A 69 -3.52 -12.85 9.19
CA TYR A 69 -4.80 -12.23 8.95
C TYR A 69 -5.38 -11.76 10.28
N ILE A 70 -5.82 -10.50 10.32
CA ILE A 70 -6.55 -9.92 11.45
C ILE A 70 -7.81 -9.30 10.85
N ASP A 71 -8.98 -9.79 11.28
CA ASP A 71 -10.26 -9.49 10.64
C ASP A 71 -10.20 -9.74 9.12
N ASP A 72 -10.58 -8.75 8.32
CA ASP A 72 -10.56 -8.79 6.85
C ASP A 72 -9.24 -8.29 6.23
N TYR A 73 -8.23 -8.01 7.05
CA TYR A 73 -6.95 -7.44 6.62
C TYR A 73 -5.84 -8.48 6.69
N ARG A 74 -4.97 -8.47 5.68
CA ARG A 74 -3.70 -9.21 5.71
C ARG A 74 -2.59 -8.28 6.16
N VAL A 75 -1.87 -8.68 7.20
CA VAL A 75 -0.80 -7.90 7.81
C VAL A 75 0.48 -8.70 7.69
N ILE A 76 1.42 -8.15 6.94
CA ILE A 76 2.75 -8.72 6.76
C ILE A 76 3.74 -7.80 7.44
N TYR A 77 4.61 -8.34 8.27
CA TYR A 77 5.58 -7.54 9.00
C TYR A 77 6.94 -8.24 9.10
N SER A 78 7.97 -7.42 9.28
CA SER A 78 9.31 -7.87 9.61
C SER A 78 9.88 -6.97 10.69
N GLY A 79 10.34 -7.59 11.76
CA GLY A 79 10.90 -6.97 12.95
C GLY A 79 12.04 -7.79 13.54
N LYS A 80 12.55 -7.32 14.67
CA LYS A 80 13.69 -7.93 15.37
C LYS A 80 13.32 -9.20 16.11
N THR A 81 14.25 -10.16 16.11
CA THR A 81 14.18 -11.39 16.91
C THR A 81 15.07 -11.30 18.17
N ASP A 82 15.84 -10.22 18.35
CA ASP A 82 16.78 -10.04 19.47
C ASP A 82 16.13 -9.63 20.81
N GLY A 83 14.80 -9.64 20.89
CA GLY A 83 14.03 -9.24 22.07
C GLY A 83 13.94 -7.72 22.30
N LYS A 84 14.55 -6.89 21.44
CA LYS A 84 14.40 -5.43 21.49
C LYS A 84 13.26 -4.97 20.59
N HIS A 85 12.32 -4.22 21.14
CA HIS A 85 11.19 -3.63 20.40
C HIS A 85 11.60 -2.36 19.65
N GLU A 86 12.56 -2.49 18.72
CA GLU A 86 13.08 -1.40 17.90
C GLU A 86 12.89 -1.72 16.40
N TYR A 87 12.80 -0.66 15.58
CA TYR A 87 12.56 -0.78 14.14
C TYR A 87 11.26 -1.52 13.80
N GLY A 88 11.26 -2.23 12.68
CA GLY A 88 10.12 -2.99 12.19
C GLY A 88 9.35 -2.24 11.12
N VAL A 89 9.05 -2.97 10.04
CA VAL A 89 8.21 -2.52 8.93
C VAL A 89 7.07 -3.50 8.74
N GLY A 90 5.94 -3.00 8.26
CA GLY A 90 4.84 -3.84 7.85
C GLY A 90 4.09 -3.28 6.67
N ILE A 91 3.30 -4.13 6.03
CA ILE A 91 2.36 -3.75 4.99
C ILE A 91 1.02 -4.40 5.33
N ILE A 92 -0.02 -3.59 5.30
CA ILE A 92 -1.41 -3.99 5.54
C ILE A 92 -2.16 -3.90 4.22
N PHE A 93 -2.86 -4.98 3.88
CA PHE A 93 -3.70 -5.09 2.69
C PHE A 93 -5.16 -5.22 3.09
N ASN A 94 -6.04 -4.51 2.39
CA ASN A 94 -7.46 -4.84 2.45
C ASN A 94 -7.75 -6.21 1.81
N SER A 95 -8.94 -6.76 2.07
CA SER A 95 -9.35 -8.09 1.58
C SER A 95 -9.28 -8.23 0.05
N LYS A 96 -9.50 -7.15 -0.71
CA LYS A 96 -9.38 -7.13 -2.17
C LYS A 96 -7.92 -7.33 -2.59
N MET A 97 -7.01 -6.52 -2.06
CA MET A 97 -5.62 -6.51 -2.47
C MET A 97 -4.83 -7.69 -1.90
N ALA A 98 -5.22 -8.21 -0.74
CA ALA A 98 -4.63 -9.41 -0.14
C ALA A 98 -4.65 -10.62 -1.08
N ARG A 99 -5.69 -10.75 -1.93
CA ARG A 99 -5.82 -11.82 -2.95
C ARG A 99 -4.91 -11.62 -4.16
N CYS A 100 -4.42 -10.41 -4.38
CA CYS A 100 -3.55 -10.07 -5.49
C CYS A 100 -2.06 -10.23 -5.15
N VAL A 101 -1.71 -10.48 -3.89
CA VAL A 101 -0.33 -10.70 -3.46
C VAL A 101 0.20 -12.02 -4.04
N LYS A 102 1.24 -11.94 -4.87
CA LYS A 102 1.95 -13.08 -5.48
C LYS A 102 3.03 -13.63 -4.56
N SER A 103 3.83 -12.75 -3.98
CA SER A 103 4.99 -13.14 -3.17
C SER A 103 5.35 -12.05 -2.17
N VAL A 104 6.03 -12.48 -1.10
CA VAL A 104 6.43 -11.66 0.04
C VAL A 104 7.86 -12.04 0.38
N THR A 105 8.73 -11.04 0.55
CA THR A 105 10.13 -11.27 0.89
C THR A 105 10.55 -10.26 1.96
N PRO A 106 10.61 -10.66 3.24
CA PRO A 106 11.26 -9.86 4.27
C PRO A 106 12.77 -9.88 4.02
N VAL A 107 13.34 -8.72 3.74
CA VAL A 107 14.78 -8.58 3.43
C VAL A 107 15.55 -8.23 4.70
N SER A 108 14.99 -7.37 5.54
CA SER A 108 15.53 -6.99 6.84
C SER A 108 14.43 -6.36 7.71
N GLU A 109 14.77 -6.05 8.96
CA GLU A 109 13.92 -5.32 9.91
C GLU A 109 13.40 -3.96 9.41
N ARG A 110 13.98 -3.42 8.32
CA ARG A 110 13.58 -2.15 7.70
C ARG A 110 13.13 -2.26 6.25
N ILE A 111 13.19 -3.46 5.66
CA ILE A 111 12.90 -3.67 4.24
C ILE A 111 12.02 -4.90 4.08
N LEU A 112 10.84 -4.66 3.53
CA LEU A 112 9.87 -5.70 3.18
C LEU A 112 9.43 -5.48 1.74
N MET A 113 9.48 -6.55 0.95
CA MET A 113 9.12 -6.52 -0.47
C MET A 113 7.86 -7.36 -0.69
N VAL A 114 6.91 -6.82 -1.44
CA VAL A 114 5.70 -7.54 -1.86
C VAL A 114 5.53 -7.39 -3.36
N GLN A 115 5.26 -8.52 -4.02
CA GLN A 115 4.90 -8.56 -5.43
C GLN A 115 3.39 -8.73 -5.56
N ILE A 116 2.76 -7.88 -6.38
CA ILE A 116 1.31 -7.89 -6.62
C ILE A 116 1.02 -8.36 -8.05
N ARG A 117 -0.18 -8.90 -8.29
CA ARG A 117 -0.57 -9.55 -9.53
C ARG A 117 -0.62 -8.62 -10.74
#